data_AF-A0AAX4ILN6-F1
#
_entry.id   AF-A0AAX4ILN6-F1
#
_cell.length_a   1.000
_cell.length_b   1.000
_cell.length_c   1.000
_cell.angle_alpha   90.00
_cell.angle_beta   90.00
_cell.angle_gamma   90.00
#
_symmetry.space_group_name_H-M   'P 1'
#
loop_
_entity.id
_entity.type
_entity.pdbx_description
1 polymer ?
#
loop_
_entity_poly.entity_id
_entity_poly.type
_entity_poly.pdbx_seq_one_letter_code
_entity_poly.pdbx_strand_id
1 'polypeptide(L)'
;MTLDCFVCERMRVGNPGKHGSRAAASTQRCLLCNRDFCNEHRGNEESVCEINHQTYFRQHPDLHGKIYATMQARLEAEEAKLPSVVPTEQPSIVKE
;
A
#
# COMPACT_ATOMS: atom_id res chain seq x y z
N MET A 1 -16.55 12.76 3.89
CA MET A 1 -16.70 11.77 2.79
C MET A 1 -16.31 10.42 3.35
N THR A 2 -17.25 9.50 3.48
CA THR A 2 -16.96 8.11 3.85
C THR A 2 -16.35 7.44 2.63
N LEU A 3 -15.02 7.35 2.57
CA LEU A 3 -14.34 6.59 1.53
C LEU A 3 -14.74 5.12 1.70
N ASP A 4 -15.49 4.58 0.74
CA ASP A 4 -15.90 3.19 0.75
C ASP A 4 -14.66 2.28 0.68
N CYS A 5 -14.66 1.23 1.50
CA CYS A 5 -13.63 0.20 1.44
C CYS A 5 -13.77 -0.56 0.12
N PHE A 6 -12.71 -0.57 -0.69
CA PHE A 6 -12.69 -1.28 -1.97
C PHE A 6 -12.99 -2.77 -1.82
N VAL A 7 -12.59 -3.38 -0.71
CA VAL A 7 -12.86 -4.80 -0.44
C VAL A 7 -14.34 -5.01 -0.11
N CYS A 8 -14.96 -4.14 0.70
CA CYS A 8 -16.41 -4.16 0.92
C CYS A 8 -17.18 -4.06 -0.39
N GLU A 9 -16.77 -3.15 -1.28
CA GLU A 9 -17.39 -2.98 -2.59
C GLU A 9 -17.28 -4.25 -3.43
N ARG A 10 -16.09 -4.83 -3.52
CA ARG A 10 -15.86 -6.10 -4.22
C ARG A 10 -16.72 -7.23 -3.65
N MET A 11 -16.81 -7.35 -2.31
CA MET A 11 -17.63 -8.36 -1.65
C MET A 11 -19.14 -8.12 -1.89
N ARG A 12 -19.57 -6.86 -1.95
CA ARG A 12 -20.95 -6.49 -2.27
C ARG A 12 -21.33 -6.88 -3.69
N VAL A 13 -20.42 -6.72 -4.65
CA VAL A 13 -20.63 -7.17 -6.04
C VAL A 13 -20.69 -8.70 -6.12
N GLY A 14 -19.79 -9.40 -5.42
CA GLY A 14 -19.74 -10.87 -5.45
C GLY A 14 -20.85 -11.56 -4.68
N ASN A 15 -21.29 -10.98 -3.54
CA ASN A 15 -22.35 -11.53 -2.71
C ASN A 15 -23.07 -10.43 -1.89
N PRO A 16 -24.02 -9.69 -2.50
CA PRO A 16 -24.66 -8.54 -1.86
C PRO A 16 -25.46 -8.91 -0.60
N GLY A 17 -25.97 -10.14 -0.51
CA GLY A 17 -26.76 -10.61 0.63
C GLY A 17 -25.96 -10.82 1.92
N LYS A 18 -24.63 -10.98 1.83
CA LYS A 18 -23.75 -11.17 3.01
C LYS A 18 -22.99 -9.91 3.41
N HIS A 19 -22.75 -9.00 2.48
CA HIS A 19 -21.99 -7.76 2.69
C HIS A 19 -22.85 -6.48 2.58
N GLY A 20 -24.16 -6.62 2.72
CA GLY A 20 -25.13 -5.54 2.59
C GLY A 20 -24.97 -4.39 3.61
N SER A 21 -25.15 -3.17 3.12
CA SER A 21 -25.32 -1.87 3.83
C SER A 21 -24.33 -1.50 4.94
N ARG A 22 -23.19 -2.18 5.09
CA ARG A 22 -22.15 -1.75 6.04
C ARG A 22 -21.31 -0.65 5.41
N ALA A 23 -21.57 0.58 5.82
CA ALA A 23 -20.63 1.68 5.62
C ALA A 23 -19.43 1.46 6.54
N ALA A 24 -18.22 1.57 5.99
CA ALA A 24 -17.01 1.51 6.80
C ALA A 24 -16.95 2.75 7.70
N ALA A 25 -16.92 2.55 9.02
CA ALA A 25 -16.82 3.66 9.98
C ALA A 25 -15.48 4.42 9.87
N SER A 26 -14.42 3.70 9.54
CA SER A 26 -13.09 4.25 9.28
C SER A 26 -12.43 3.47 8.15
N THR A 27 -11.75 4.20 7.27
CA THR A 27 -10.91 3.63 6.23
C THR A 27 -9.51 4.21 6.29
N GLN A 28 -8.56 3.42 5.81
CA GLN A 28 -7.15 3.76 5.69
C GLN A 28 -6.68 3.37 4.29
N ARG A 29 -5.64 4.04 3.78
CA ARG A 29 -5.12 3.85 2.42
C ARG A 29 -4.09 2.73 2.41
N CYS A 30 -4.30 1.72 1.58
CA CYS A 30 -3.35 0.61 1.42
C CYS A 30 -2.04 1.09 0.80
N LEU A 31 -0.92 0.79 1.46
CA LEU A 31 0.41 1.18 1.00
C LEU A 31 0.85 0.44 -0.27
N LEU A 32 0.28 -0.74 -0.55
CA LEU A 32 0.67 -1.58 -1.69
C LEU A 32 -0.19 -1.36 -2.93
N CYS A 33 -1.50 -1.14 -2.77
CA CYS A 33 -2.43 -1.01 -3.90
C CYS A 33 -3.08 0.38 -4.02
N ASN A 34 -2.77 1.31 -3.11
CA ASN A 34 -3.26 2.69 -3.10
C ASN A 34 -4.80 2.82 -3.10
N ARG A 35 -5.51 1.83 -2.54
CA ARG A 35 -6.96 1.85 -2.34
C ARG A 35 -7.33 1.96 -0.88
N ASP A 36 -8.47 2.59 -0.60
CA ASP A 36 -8.99 2.72 0.75
C ASP A 36 -9.64 1.40 1.20
N PHE A 37 -9.37 1.01 2.45
CA PHE A 37 -9.91 -0.20 3.07
C PHE A 37 -10.30 0.04 4.52
N CYS A 38 -11.28 -0.71 5.03
CA CYS A 38 -11.73 -0.61 6.41
C CYS A 38 -10.95 -1.53 7.34
N ASN A 39 -11.07 -1.29 8.66
CA ASN A 39 -10.39 -2.10 9.66
C ASN A 39 -10.78 -3.60 9.63
N GLU A 40 -11.98 -3.94 9.16
CA GLU A 40 -12.44 -5.32 9.00
C GLU A 40 -11.68 -6.07 7.89
N HIS A 41 -11.20 -5.34 6.88
CA HIS A 41 -10.47 -5.88 5.73
C HIS A 41 -8.97 -5.53 5.77
N ARG A 42 -8.44 -5.31 6.98
CA ARG A 42 -7.01 -5.12 7.20
C ARG A 42 -6.31 -6.48 7.10
N GLY A 43 -5.21 -6.52 6.35
CA GLY A 43 -4.32 -7.68 6.30
C GLY A 43 -3.44 -7.80 7.55
N ASN A 44 -2.44 -8.69 7.47
CA ASN A 44 -1.53 -8.92 8.59
C ASN A 44 -0.59 -7.74 8.84
N GLU A 45 -0.22 -7.01 7.79
CA GLU A 45 0.67 -5.85 7.87
C GLU A 45 -0.12 -4.57 8.21
N GLU A 46 0.50 -3.65 8.93
CA GLU A 46 -0.09 -2.32 9.15
C GLU A 46 -0.26 -1.57 7.82
N SER A 47 -1.40 -0.90 7.65
CA SER A 47 -1.70 -0.12 6.44
C SER A 47 -1.73 -0.94 5.14
N VAL A 48 -1.96 -2.25 5.22
CA VAL A 48 -2.13 -3.14 4.05
C VAL A 48 -3.50 -3.82 4.14
N CYS A 49 -4.26 -3.79 3.05
CA CYS A 49 -5.55 -4.49 2.99
C CYS A 49 -5.37 -6.01 2.83
N GLU A 50 -6.42 -6.78 3.08
CA GLU A 50 -6.36 -8.26 3.09
C GLU A 50 -6.19 -8.93 1.70
N ILE A 51 -6.20 -8.16 0.60
CA ILE A 51 -6.09 -8.75 -0.73
C ILE A 51 -4.72 -9.41 -0.94
N ASN A 52 -4.67 -10.44 -1.79
CA ASN A 52 -3.43 -11.06 -2.19
C ASN A 52 -2.67 -10.15 -3.17
N HIS A 53 -1.80 -9.29 -2.64
CA HIS A 53 -1.04 -8.30 -3.41
C HIS A 53 -0.08 -8.94 -4.43
N GLN A 54 0.46 -10.12 -4.15
CA GLN A 54 1.27 -10.88 -5.11
C GLN A 54 0.48 -11.24 -6.37
N THR A 55 -0.74 -11.76 -6.19
CA THR A 55 -1.63 -12.11 -7.31
C THR A 55 -2.13 -10.86 -8.00
N TYR A 56 -2.54 -9.85 -7.24
CA TYR A 56 -3.03 -8.59 -7.77
C TYR A 56 -1.96 -7.88 -8.63
N PHE A 57 -0.71 -7.84 -8.16
CA PHE A 57 0.40 -7.27 -8.91
C PHE A 57 0.64 -8.00 -10.24
N ARG A 58 0.59 -9.34 -10.25
CA ARG A 58 0.78 -10.14 -11.48
C ARG A 58 -0.34 -9.96 -12.49
N GLN A 59 -1.58 -9.77 -12.03
CA GLN A 59 -2.76 -9.60 -12.88
C GLN A 59 -2.90 -8.19 -13.47
N HIS A 60 -2.18 -7.20 -12.92
CA HIS A 60 -2.29 -5.80 -13.31
C HIS A 60 -0.92 -5.21 -13.72
N PRO A 61 -0.32 -5.68 -14.82
CA PRO A 61 0.95 -5.16 -15.33
C PRO A 61 0.88 -3.68 -15.71
N ASP A 62 -0.29 -3.20 -16.12
CA ASP A 62 -0.58 -1.80 -16.44
C ASP A 62 -0.47 -0.87 -15.22
N LEU A 63 -0.53 -1.42 -14.00
CA LEU A 63 -0.43 -0.68 -12.75
C LEU A 63 0.97 -0.75 -12.12
N HIS A 64 1.92 -1.46 -12.72
CA HIS A 64 3.29 -1.54 -12.21
C HIS A 64 3.90 -0.14 -12.07
N GLY A 65 4.59 0.11 -10.95
CA GLY A 65 5.08 1.45 -10.57
C GLY A 65 4.08 2.30 -9.79
N LYS A 66 2.79 1.93 -9.78
CA LYS A 66 1.75 2.49 -8.91
C LYS A 66 1.31 1.52 -7.81
N ILE A 67 1.49 0.22 -8.02
CA ILE A 67 1.20 -0.82 -7.03
C ILE A 67 2.43 -1.70 -6.80
N TYR A 68 2.48 -2.35 -5.63
CA TYR A 68 3.60 -3.18 -5.20
C TYR A 68 3.09 -4.54 -4.70
N ALA A 69 3.89 -5.59 -4.89
CA ALA A 69 3.55 -6.94 -4.44
C ALA A 69 3.83 -7.17 -2.95
N THR A 70 4.81 -6.45 -2.38
CA THR A 70 5.24 -6.52 -0.98
C THR A 70 5.66 -5.15 -0.47
N MET A 71 5.71 -4.98 0.86
CA MET A 71 6.23 -3.76 1.48
C MET A 71 7.71 -3.52 1.15
N GLN A 72 8.50 -4.59 1.06
CA GLN A 72 9.91 -4.48 0.65
C GLN A 72 10.06 -3.86 -0.74
N ALA A 73 9.30 -4.36 -1.73
CA ALA A 73 9.34 -3.82 -3.10
C ALA A 73 8.92 -2.34 -3.17
N ARG A 74 8.01 -1.92 -2.29
CA ARG A 74 7.63 -0.52 -2.16
C ARG A 74 8.80 0.31 -1.62
N LEU A 75 9.43 -0.12 -0.53
CA LEU A 75 10.55 0.59 0.10
C LEU A 75 11.74 0.72 -0.87
N GLU A 76 12.09 -0.35 -1.58
CA GLU A 76 13.13 -0.33 -2.61
C GLU A 76 12.81 0.68 -3.72
N ALA A 77 11.54 0.77 -4.14
CA ALA A 77 11.11 1.75 -5.13
C ALA A 77 11.07 3.19 -4.60
N GLU A 78 10.81 3.38 -3.30
CA GLU A 78 10.90 4.69 -2.63
C GLU A 78 12.36 5.13 -2.47
N GLU A 79 13.26 4.22 -2.10
CA GLU A 79 14.70 4.48 -2.01
C GLU A 79 15.32 4.77 -3.37
N ALA A 80 14.96 4.01 -4.41
CA ALA A 80 15.39 4.28 -5.78
C ALA A 80 14.90 5.63 -6.34
N LYS A 81 13.84 6.21 -5.76
CA LYS A 81 13.34 7.56 -6.12
C LYS A 81 14.09 8.68 -5.43
N LEU A 82 14.81 8.42 -4.34
CA LEU A 82 15.70 9.42 -3.77
C LEU A 82 16.90 9.55 -4.71
N PRO A 83 17.13 10.73 -5.33
CA PRO A 83 18.37 10.95 -6.05
C PRO A 83 19.52 10.75 -5.06
N SER A 84 20.46 9.90 -5.45
CA SER A 84 21.69 9.62 -4.73
C SER A 84 22.39 10.93 -4.35
N VAL A 85 22.14 11.42 -3.12
CA VAL A 85 22.97 12.42 -2.45
C VAL A 85 23.90 11.69 -1.51
N VAL A 86 24.91 11.03 -2.07
CA VAL A 86 26.23 10.88 -1.45
C VAL A 86 27.24 10.55 -2.56
N PRO A 87 28.35 11.30 -2.64
CA PRO A 87 29.59 10.82 -1.99
C PRO A 87 30.37 11.94 -1.25
N THR A 88 30.89 11.69 -0.02
CA THR A 88 32.34 11.55 0.33
C THR A 88 33.06 12.93 0.42
N GLU A 89 33.80 13.38 1.45
CA GLU A 89 35.07 12.88 2.02
C GLU A 89 35.43 13.54 3.40
N GLN A 90 35.80 12.72 4.39
CA GLN A 90 36.91 12.81 5.38
C GLN A 90 37.20 14.05 6.30
N PRO A 91 37.90 13.85 7.46
CA PRO A 91 37.84 14.71 8.65
C PRO A 91 38.98 15.73 8.74
N SER A 92 38.70 16.96 9.19
CA SER A 92 39.73 17.93 9.56
C SER A 92 40.03 17.88 11.06
N ILE A 93 41.12 17.18 11.39
CA ILE A 93 41.90 17.43 12.60
C ILE A 93 42.56 18.80 12.42
N VAL A 94 42.16 19.80 13.20
CA VAL A 94 43.00 20.95 13.52
C VAL A 94 43.45 20.80 14.97
N LYS A 95 44.73 20.47 15.14
CA LYS A 95 45.46 20.68 16.39
C LYS A 95 46.03 22.09 16.31
N GLU A 96 45.75 22.90 17.32
CA GLU A 96 46.53 24.08 17.70
C GLU A 96 46.94 23.93 19.17
#